data_AF-A0A6P6R709-F1
#
_entry.id   AF-A0A6P6R709-F1
#
_cell.length_a   1.000
_cell.length_b   1.000
_cell.length_c   1.000
_cell.angle_alpha   90.00
_cell.angle_beta   90.00
_cell.angle_gamma   90.00
#
_symmetry.space_group_name_H-M   'P 1'
#
loop_
_entity.id
_entity.type
_entity.pdbx_description
1 polymer ?
#
loop_
_entity_poly.entity_id
_entity_poly.type
_entity_poly.pdbx_seq_one_letter_code
_entity_poly.pdbx_strand_id
1 'polypeptide(L)'
;MSKHEPERMARADRFLYEMSRIDHYQQRLQSLFFKKKFAERLAEIKPKVEAILWASHEVMRSKRLTQVLEVVLAFGNFMNKGQRGNAYGFKVSSLNKIIDTKSSIDRNITMLHYLIMNFENNYPDILSLQQDLVSIPEAAKVNLAELEKDVFIIRSGLKALEVLKDQRERERQAKKSTGCSVSEEVGEFDDLVSALRSGEVCDKDSKLKRNRKRSVNQLADSK
;
A
#
# COMPACT_ATOMS: atom_id res chain seq x y z
N MET A 1 -23.63 42.15 6.85
CA MET A 1 -22.30 42.49 6.31
C MET A 1 -22.39 42.48 4.80
N SER A 2 -21.99 43.59 4.17
CA SER A 2 -22.10 43.88 2.74
C SER A 2 -21.48 42.78 1.87
N LYS A 3 -22.26 42.25 0.91
CA LYS A 3 -21.79 41.39 -0.19
C LYS A 3 -20.91 42.24 -1.12
N HIS A 4 -19.65 42.47 -0.75
CA HIS A 4 -18.70 43.16 -1.63
C HIS A 4 -18.29 42.26 -2.79
N GLU A 5 -18.24 42.86 -3.97
CA GLU A 5 -17.99 42.27 -5.28
C GLU A 5 -16.85 41.23 -5.25
N PRO A 6 -17.11 39.95 -5.61
CA PRO A 6 -16.08 38.91 -5.66
C PRO A 6 -14.93 39.23 -6.64
N GLU A 7 -15.13 40.22 -7.50
CA GLU A 7 -14.14 40.71 -8.48
C GLU A 7 -13.04 41.59 -7.86
N ARG A 8 -13.28 42.17 -6.67
CA ARG A 8 -12.30 43.03 -5.97
C ARG A 8 -11.49 42.29 -4.90
N MET A 9 -11.77 41.01 -4.67
CA MET A 9 -11.05 40.19 -3.69
C MET A 9 -9.67 39.77 -4.22
N ALA A 10 -8.70 39.65 -3.31
CA ALA A 10 -7.42 39.03 -3.65
C ALA A 10 -7.63 37.58 -4.07
N ARG A 11 -6.72 37.04 -4.90
CA ARG A 11 -6.87 35.71 -5.52
C ARG A 11 -7.12 34.59 -4.49
N ALA A 12 -6.42 34.62 -3.35
CA ALA A 12 -6.59 33.62 -2.29
C ALA A 12 -7.96 33.73 -1.61
N ASP A 13 -8.41 34.95 -1.30
CA ASP A 13 -9.71 35.19 -0.67
C ASP A 13 -10.87 34.82 -1.60
N ARG A 14 -10.76 35.15 -2.89
CA ARG A 14 -11.73 34.75 -3.91
C ARG A 14 -11.81 33.23 -4.05
N PHE A 15 -10.67 32.53 -4.03
CA PHE A 15 -10.64 31.07 -4.08
C PHE A 15 -11.37 30.48 -2.87
N LEU A 16 -11.02 30.89 -1.65
CA LEU A 16 -11.66 30.40 -0.43
C LEU A 16 -13.16 30.73 -0.40
N TYR A 17 -13.54 31.92 -0.88
CA TYR A 17 -14.94 32.32 -1.00
C TYR A 17 -15.72 31.38 -1.93
N GLU A 18 -15.24 31.12 -3.15
CA GLU A 18 -15.93 30.20 -4.07
C GLU A 18 -15.97 28.75 -3.54
N MET A 19 -14.88 28.27 -2.91
CA MET A 19 -14.89 26.93 -2.28
C MET A 19 -15.91 26.85 -1.13
N SER A 20 -16.07 27.93 -0.35
CA SER A 20 -17.01 27.97 0.78
C SER A 20 -18.48 27.88 0.37
N ARG A 21 -18.79 28.19 -0.89
CA ARG A 21 -20.15 28.10 -1.45
C ARG A 21 -20.52 26.67 -1.86
N ILE A 22 -19.55 25.76 -1.89
CA ILE A 22 -19.77 24.36 -2.24
C ILE A 22 -20.19 23.60 -0.98
N ASP A 23 -21.41 23.08 -0.98
CA ASP A 23 -21.93 22.25 0.10
C ASP A 23 -21.00 21.04 0.35
N HIS A 24 -20.64 20.81 1.61
CA HIS A 24 -19.78 19.69 2.00
C HIS A 24 -18.45 19.64 1.22
N TYR A 25 -17.89 20.81 0.86
CA TYR A 25 -16.65 20.94 0.07
C TYR A 25 -15.54 19.99 0.53
N GLN A 26 -15.25 19.98 1.83
CA GLN A 26 -14.17 19.17 2.41
C GLN A 26 -14.40 17.67 2.16
N GLN A 27 -15.60 17.17 2.46
CA GLN A 27 -15.95 15.76 2.30
C GLN A 27 -15.96 15.37 0.81
N ARG A 28 -16.47 16.24 -0.08
CA ARG A 28 -16.47 16.02 -1.53
C ARG A 28 -15.05 15.95 -2.08
N LEU A 29 -14.16 16.85 -1.65
CA LEU A 29 -12.76 16.85 -2.07
C LEU A 29 -12.02 15.60 -1.58
N GLN A 30 -12.18 15.22 -0.30
CA GLN A 30 -11.60 14.00 0.26
C GLN A 30 -12.09 12.75 -0.48
N SER A 31 -13.39 12.69 -0.78
CA SER A 31 -14.02 11.61 -1.53
C SER A 31 -13.48 11.48 -2.96
N LEU A 32 -13.31 12.61 -3.65
CA LEU A 32 -12.72 12.64 -4.98
C LEU A 32 -11.26 12.17 -4.95
N PHE A 33 -10.47 12.70 -4.01
CA PHE A 33 -9.08 12.30 -3.85
C PHE A 33 -8.97 10.79 -3.58
N PHE A 34 -9.78 10.27 -2.66
CA PHE A 34 -9.83 8.85 -2.35
C PHE A 34 -10.22 8.02 -3.57
N LYS A 35 -11.30 8.36 -4.28
CA LYS A 35 -11.73 7.68 -5.51
C LYS A 35 -10.60 7.62 -6.53
N LYS A 36 -9.88 8.72 -6.74
CA LYS A 36 -8.77 8.80 -7.70
C LYS A 36 -7.59 7.91 -7.31
N LYS A 37 -7.29 7.80 -6.00
CA LYS A 37 -6.17 7.00 -5.47
C LYS A 37 -6.52 5.54 -5.15
N PHE A 38 -7.79 5.17 -5.17
CA PHE A 38 -8.25 3.85 -4.72
C PHE A 38 -7.63 2.70 -5.51
N ALA A 39 -7.63 2.78 -6.85
CA ALA A 39 -7.13 1.71 -7.70
C ALA A 39 -5.62 1.46 -7.52
N GLU A 40 -4.84 2.55 -7.42
CA GLU A 40 -3.39 2.52 -7.14
C GLU A 40 -3.11 1.84 -5.80
N ARG A 41 -3.77 2.29 -4.72
CA ARG A 41 -3.61 1.70 -3.38
C ARG A 41 -4.01 0.23 -3.35
N LEU A 42 -5.11 -0.13 -4.01
CA LEU A 42 -5.56 -1.52 -4.05
C LEU A 42 -4.55 -2.41 -4.80
N ALA A 43 -3.99 -1.93 -5.90
CA ALA A 43 -2.97 -2.64 -6.68
C ALA A 43 -1.66 -2.85 -5.89
N GLU A 44 -1.33 -1.94 -4.96
CA GLU A 44 -0.17 -2.08 -4.07
C GLU A 44 -0.41 -3.04 -2.90
N ILE A 45 -1.62 -3.01 -2.31
CA ILE A 45 -1.96 -3.76 -1.10
C ILE A 45 -2.29 -5.22 -1.41
N LYS A 46 -3.06 -5.47 -2.47
CA LYS A 46 -3.55 -6.81 -2.83
C LYS A 46 -2.43 -7.85 -2.94
N PRO A 47 -1.32 -7.63 -3.69
CA PRO A 47 -0.26 -8.62 -3.79
C PRO A 47 0.45 -8.87 -2.45
N LYS A 48 0.55 -7.87 -1.56
CA LYS A 48 1.13 -8.05 -0.22
C LYS A 48 0.27 -9.00 0.64
N VAL A 49 -1.06 -8.82 0.59
CA VAL A 49 -2.01 -9.69 1.31
C VAL A 49 -1.98 -11.11 0.73
N GLU A 50 -2.01 -11.25 -0.58
CA GLU A 50 -1.95 -12.54 -1.26
C GLU A 50 -0.66 -13.28 -0.95
N ALA A 51 0.50 -12.59 -0.96
CA ALA A 51 1.78 -13.19 -0.61
C ALA A 51 1.78 -13.78 0.81
N ILE A 52 1.28 -13.03 1.80
CA ILE A 52 1.16 -13.53 3.19
C ILE A 52 0.22 -14.74 3.26
N LEU A 53 -0.93 -14.66 2.59
CA LEU A 53 -1.94 -15.73 2.59
C LEU A 53 -1.37 -17.02 2.00
N TRP A 54 -0.76 -16.94 0.82
CA TRP A 54 -0.17 -18.09 0.14
C TRP A 54 1.00 -18.66 0.93
N ALA A 55 1.94 -17.83 1.40
CA ALA A 55 3.06 -18.29 2.21
C ALA A 55 2.59 -18.98 3.50
N SER A 56 1.52 -18.49 4.14
CA SER A 56 0.93 -19.14 5.32
C SER A 56 0.36 -20.52 4.98
N HIS A 57 -0.32 -20.66 3.85
CA HIS A 57 -0.83 -21.95 3.39
C HIS A 57 0.27 -22.93 3.01
N GLU A 58 1.28 -22.46 2.28
CA GLU A 58 2.45 -23.22 1.85
C GLU A 58 3.20 -23.81 3.05
N VAL A 59 3.56 -22.97 4.03
CA VAL A 59 4.24 -23.40 5.26
C VAL A 59 3.42 -24.42 6.04
N MET A 60 2.10 -24.22 6.17
CA MET A 60 1.22 -25.11 6.94
C MET A 60 0.95 -26.44 6.25
N ARG A 61 1.10 -26.53 4.93
CA ARG A 61 0.73 -27.71 4.13
C ARG A 61 1.94 -28.48 3.59
N SER A 62 3.13 -27.90 3.59
CA SER A 62 4.33 -28.54 3.07
C SER A 62 4.71 -29.76 3.92
N LYS A 63 4.48 -30.95 3.35
CA LYS A 63 4.93 -32.21 3.96
C LYS A 63 6.46 -32.32 3.95
N ARG A 64 7.10 -31.76 2.92
CA ARG A 64 8.57 -31.71 2.79
C ARG A 64 9.17 -30.88 3.92
N LEU A 65 8.58 -29.72 4.27
CA LEU A 65 9.02 -28.91 5.40
C LEU A 65 8.89 -29.69 6.72
N THR A 66 7.75 -30.35 6.94
CA THR A 66 7.56 -31.21 8.12
C THR A 66 8.63 -32.28 8.23
N GLN A 67 8.94 -32.96 7.13
CA GLN A 67 9.96 -34.01 7.09
C GLN A 67 11.37 -33.46 7.36
N VAL A 68 11.71 -32.27 6.85
CA VAL A 68 12.96 -31.58 7.20
C VAL A 68 13.04 -31.35 8.70
N LEU A 69 11.96 -30.83 9.31
CA LEU A 69 11.93 -30.56 10.74
C LEU A 69 12.09 -31.84 11.58
N GLU A 70 11.49 -32.96 11.14
CA GLU A 70 11.64 -34.27 11.79
C GLU A 70 13.08 -34.78 11.75
N VAL A 71 13.74 -34.73 10.58
CA VAL A 71 15.13 -35.19 10.46
C VAL A 71 16.06 -34.28 11.26
N VAL A 72 15.88 -32.95 11.19
CA VAL A 72 16.66 -32.01 12.00
C VAL A 72 16.47 -32.27 13.50
N LEU A 73 15.25 -32.56 13.94
CA LEU A 73 14.97 -32.92 15.33
C LEU A 73 15.70 -34.20 15.74
N ALA A 74 15.65 -35.24 14.90
CA ALA A 74 16.32 -36.51 15.15
C ALA A 74 17.84 -36.34 15.28
N PHE A 75 18.46 -35.59 14.37
CA PHE A 75 19.88 -35.26 14.45
C PHE A 75 20.22 -34.42 15.69
N GLY A 76 19.42 -33.39 15.97
CA GLY A 76 19.60 -32.53 17.14
C GLY A 76 19.55 -33.33 18.45
N ASN A 77 18.61 -34.26 18.57
CA ASN A 77 18.49 -35.15 19.73
C ASN A 77 19.67 -36.13 19.82
N PHE A 78 20.10 -36.70 18.68
CA PHE A 78 21.24 -37.62 18.65
C PHE A 78 22.56 -36.93 19.00
N MET A 79 22.78 -35.70 18.53
CA MET A 79 24.01 -34.95 18.77
C MET A 79 24.07 -34.39 20.20
N ASN A 80 22.94 -33.96 20.75
CA ASN A 80 22.88 -33.31 22.06
C ASN A 80 22.49 -34.26 23.21
N LYS A 81 22.81 -35.56 23.09
CA LYS A 81 22.48 -36.60 24.09
C LYS A 81 22.70 -36.13 25.53
N GLY A 82 21.77 -36.50 26.41
CA GLY A 82 21.69 -36.03 27.80
C GLY A 82 20.53 -35.04 27.99
N GLN A 83 20.67 -34.09 28.92
CA GLN A 83 19.61 -33.11 29.25
C GLN A 83 19.16 -32.24 28.07
N ARG A 84 19.95 -32.16 26.99
CA ARG A 84 19.67 -31.36 25.79
C ARG A 84 19.16 -32.17 24.59
N GLY A 85 19.02 -33.50 24.72
CA GLY A 85 18.81 -34.43 23.59
C GLY A 85 17.45 -35.11 23.56
N ASN A 86 16.50 -34.70 24.41
CA ASN A 86 15.14 -35.23 24.47
C ASN A 86 14.12 -34.15 24.10
N ALA A 87 14.38 -33.40 23.03
CA ALA A 87 13.48 -32.36 22.57
C ALA A 87 12.32 -32.96 21.75
N TYR A 88 11.13 -32.40 21.91
CA TYR A 88 9.95 -32.69 21.09
C TYR A 88 9.80 -31.70 19.91
N GLY A 89 10.62 -30.66 19.87
CA GLY A 89 10.60 -29.62 18.86
C GLY A 89 11.64 -28.55 19.14
N PHE A 90 11.83 -27.65 18.19
CA PHE A 90 12.76 -26.54 18.30
C PHE A 90 12.16 -25.29 17.65
N LYS A 91 12.68 -24.11 18.02
CA LYS A 91 12.28 -22.85 17.38
C LYS A 91 12.76 -22.85 15.92
N VAL A 92 11.91 -22.45 14.97
CA VAL A 92 12.24 -22.41 13.53
C VAL A 92 13.52 -21.60 13.25
N SER A 93 13.80 -20.55 14.04
CA SER A 93 15.04 -19.77 13.94
C SER A 93 16.33 -20.58 14.16
N SER A 94 16.25 -21.75 14.80
CA SER A 94 17.37 -22.68 14.94
C SER A 94 17.80 -23.29 13.59
N LEU A 95 16.96 -23.29 12.56
CA LEU A 95 17.34 -23.73 11.21
C LEU A 95 18.53 -22.92 10.69
N ASN A 96 18.57 -21.61 10.97
CA ASN A 96 19.68 -20.74 10.57
C ASN A 96 21.00 -21.07 11.28
N LYS A 97 20.95 -21.83 12.39
CA LYS A 97 22.13 -22.22 13.17
C LYS A 97 22.69 -23.58 12.77
N ILE A 98 22.02 -24.31 11.89
CA ILE A 98 22.49 -25.63 11.41
C ILE A 98 23.87 -25.49 10.75
N ILE A 99 24.11 -24.38 10.06
CA ILE A 99 25.39 -24.10 9.40
C ILE A 99 26.55 -23.90 10.39
N ASP A 100 26.27 -23.57 11.66
CA ASP A 100 27.29 -23.28 12.67
C ASP A 100 27.98 -24.54 13.19
N THR A 101 27.30 -25.69 13.11
CA THR A 101 27.85 -26.99 13.50
C THR A 101 28.73 -27.53 12.40
N LYS A 102 30.03 -27.71 12.67
CA LYS A 102 31.04 -28.18 11.72
C LYS A 102 31.46 -29.63 11.99
N SER A 103 31.87 -30.33 10.94
CA SER A 103 32.47 -31.66 11.06
C SER A 103 33.77 -31.61 11.85
N SER A 104 34.04 -32.66 12.61
CA SER A 104 35.33 -32.87 13.29
C SER A 104 36.42 -33.31 12.31
N ILE A 105 36.05 -33.85 11.14
CA ILE A 105 36.99 -34.34 10.12
C ILE A 105 37.42 -33.20 9.19
N ASP A 106 36.45 -32.46 8.63
CA ASP A 106 36.70 -31.30 7.76
C ASP A 106 35.87 -30.09 8.21
N ARG A 107 36.55 -29.02 8.63
CA ARG A 107 35.91 -27.79 9.12
C ARG A 107 35.18 -27.00 8.03
N ASN A 108 35.35 -27.34 6.76
CA ASN A 108 34.59 -26.77 5.65
C ASN A 108 33.21 -27.43 5.50
N ILE A 109 33.03 -28.64 6.03
CA ILE A 109 31.76 -29.36 5.99
C ILE A 109 30.94 -29.02 7.22
N THR A 110 29.72 -28.55 7.00
CA THR A 110 28.76 -28.22 8.07
C THR A 110 27.69 -29.30 8.19
N MET A 111 26.94 -29.29 9.30
CA MET A 111 25.78 -30.16 9.48
C MET A 111 24.74 -29.99 8.38
N LEU A 112 24.61 -28.78 7.81
CA LEU A 112 23.71 -28.54 6.66
C LEU A 112 24.13 -29.37 5.44
N HIS A 113 25.42 -29.43 5.13
CA HIS A 113 25.94 -30.26 4.04
C HIS A 113 25.61 -31.75 4.29
N TYR A 114 25.84 -32.24 5.51
CA TYR A 114 25.49 -33.62 5.88
C TYR A 114 23.99 -33.91 5.76
N LEU A 115 23.12 -32.97 6.15
CA LEU A 115 21.67 -33.12 6.00
C LEU A 115 21.27 -33.19 4.53
N ILE A 116 21.83 -32.34 3.67
CA ILE A 116 21.58 -32.38 2.22
C ILE A 116 22.01 -33.74 1.64
N MET A 117 23.21 -34.22 1.97
CA MET A 117 23.66 -35.55 1.56
C MET A 117 22.74 -36.66 2.08
N ASN A 118 22.23 -36.53 3.31
CA ASN A 118 21.28 -37.49 3.86
C ASN A 118 19.95 -37.48 3.09
N PHE A 119 19.45 -36.31 2.72
CA PHE A 119 18.24 -36.14 1.92
C PHE A 119 18.41 -36.70 0.51
N GLU A 120 19.53 -36.45 -0.16
CA GLU A 120 19.84 -37.04 -1.48
C GLU A 120 19.76 -38.56 -1.48
N ASN A 121 20.25 -39.20 -0.42
CA ASN A 121 20.33 -40.66 -0.34
C ASN A 121 19.05 -41.33 0.19
N ASN A 122 18.31 -40.67 1.09
CA ASN A 122 17.20 -41.31 1.82
C ASN A 122 15.84 -40.65 1.57
N TYR A 123 15.80 -39.36 1.23
CA TYR A 123 14.58 -38.57 1.12
C TYR A 123 14.65 -37.56 -0.05
N PRO A 124 14.86 -38.02 -1.30
CA PRO A 124 15.16 -37.14 -2.43
C PRO A 124 14.04 -36.14 -2.74
N ASP A 125 12.79 -36.47 -2.39
CA ASP A 125 11.64 -35.57 -2.56
C ASP A 125 11.79 -34.25 -1.77
N ILE A 126 12.47 -34.27 -0.61
CA ILE A 126 12.71 -33.09 0.23
C ILE A 126 13.51 -32.02 -0.53
N LEU A 127 14.38 -32.41 -1.47
CA LEU A 127 15.20 -31.47 -2.24
C LEU A 127 14.36 -30.52 -3.11
N SER A 128 13.09 -30.89 -3.35
CA SER A 128 12.12 -30.06 -4.05
C SER A 128 11.34 -29.12 -3.11
N LEU A 129 11.72 -28.97 -1.84
CA LEU A 129 11.06 -28.11 -0.84
C LEU A 129 10.76 -26.68 -1.33
N GLN A 130 11.67 -26.10 -2.13
CA GLN A 130 11.48 -24.78 -2.71
C GLN A 130 10.21 -24.65 -3.58
N GLN A 131 9.72 -25.74 -4.14
CA GLN A 131 8.47 -25.78 -4.91
C GLN A 131 7.23 -25.70 -4.00
N ASP A 132 7.35 -26.07 -2.73
CA ASP A 132 6.26 -25.99 -1.76
C ASP A 132 6.17 -24.58 -1.15
N LEU A 133 7.25 -23.79 -1.20
CA LEU A 133 7.42 -22.54 -0.43
C LEU A 133 7.68 -21.32 -1.33
N VAL A 134 7.03 -21.26 -2.49
CA VAL A 134 7.29 -20.29 -3.56
C VAL A 134 6.97 -18.86 -3.14
N SER A 135 5.97 -18.65 -2.28
CA SER A 135 5.49 -17.33 -1.87
C SER A 135 6.28 -16.75 -0.70
N ILE A 136 7.10 -17.55 0.00
CA ILE A 136 7.87 -17.09 1.17
C ILE A 136 8.76 -15.87 0.87
N PRO A 137 9.54 -15.82 -0.23
CA PRO A 137 10.43 -14.69 -0.48
C PRO A 137 9.70 -13.36 -0.62
N GLU A 138 8.52 -13.35 -1.23
CA GLU A 138 7.71 -12.14 -1.35
C GLU A 138 7.01 -11.80 -0.03
N ALA A 139 6.46 -12.79 0.67
CA ALA A 139 5.83 -12.58 1.98
C ALA A 139 6.83 -12.02 3.01
N ALA A 140 8.09 -12.47 2.98
CA ALA A 140 9.14 -12.02 3.89
C ALA A 140 9.49 -10.51 3.72
N LYS A 141 9.16 -9.90 2.57
CA LYS A 141 9.38 -8.46 2.32
C LYS A 141 8.24 -7.60 2.87
N VAL A 142 7.09 -8.19 3.21
CA VAL A 142 5.90 -7.44 3.60
C VAL A 142 6.04 -6.90 5.03
N ASN A 143 5.95 -5.58 5.18
CA ASN A 143 5.82 -4.95 6.48
C ASN A 143 4.34 -4.96 6.92
N LEU A 144 4.01 -5.81 7.90
CA LEU A 144 2.64 -5.97 8.38
C LEU A 144 2.06 -4.68 8.96
N ALA A 145 2.85 -3.90 9.71
CA ALA A 145 2.36 -2.68 10.34
C ALA A 145 2.05 -1.57 9.32
N GLU A 146 2.75 -1.55 8.19
CA GLU A 146 2.45 -0.65 7.07
C GLU A 146 1.20 -1.12 6.33
N LEU A 147 1.11 -2.43 6.05
CA LEU A 147 -0.05 -3.04 5.39
C LEU A 147 -1.35 -2.81 6.18
N GLU A 148 -1.32 -2.94 7.50
CA GLU A 148 -2.47 -2.66 8.37
C GLU A 148 -2.93 -1.20 8.28
N LYS A 149 -1.99 -0.26 8.22
CA LYS A 149 -2.31 1.17 8.02
C LYS A 149 -2.93 1.40 6.65
N ASP A 150 -2.38 0.82 5.60
CA ASP A 150 -2.88 0.96 4.24
C ASP A 150 -4.32 0.41 4.10
N VAL A 151 -4.57 -0.78 4.66
CA VAL A 151 -5.91 -1.37 4.72
C VAL A 151 -6.86 -0.51 5.54
N PHE A 152 -6.41 0.03 6.68
CA PHE A 152 -7.21 0.95 7.49
C PHE A 152 -7.62 2.21 6.73
N ILE A 153 -6.71 2.79 5.96
CA ILE A 153 -6.97 3.97 5.13
C ILE A 153 -8.03 3.64 4.07
N ILE A 154 -7.92 2.49 3.39
CA ILE A 154 -8.95 2.04 2.42
C ILE A 154 -10.31 1.90 3.10
N ARG A 155 -10.36 1.16 4.22
CA ARG A 155 -11.61 0.91 4.94
C ARG A 155 -12.27 2.20 5.41
N SER A 156 -11.48 3.11 5.99
CA SER A 156 -11.97 4.39 6.50
C SER A 156 -12.45 5.30 5.37
N GLY A 157 -11.73 5.33 4.24
CA GLY A 157 -12.13 6.10 3.06
C GLY A 157 -13.41 5.58 2.41
N LEU A 158 -13.59 4.26 2.32
CA LEU A 158 -14.84 3.66 1.84
C LEU A 158 -16.02 4.01 2.74
N LYS A 159 -15.85 3.90 4.08
CA LYS A 159 -16.89 4.29 5.04
C LYS A 159 -17.27 5.77 4.92
N ALA A 160 -16.27 6.65 4.74
CA ALA A 160 -16.53 8.08 4.54
C ALA A 160 -17.31 8.35 3.24
N LEU A 161 -17.01 7.62 2.16
CA LEU A 161 -17.75 7.70 0.91
C LEU A 161 -19.22 7.24 1.07
N GLU A 162 -19.46 6.15 1.78
CA GLU A 162 -20.82 5.67 2.06
C GLU A 162 -21.62 6.71 2.84
N VAL A 163 -21.03 7.28 3.90
CA VAL A 163 -21.69 8.32 4.70
C VAL A 163 -22.03 9.56 3.84
N LEU A 164 -21.10 10.01 3.00
CA LEU A 164 -21.35 11.17 2.12
C LEU A 164 -22.45 10.88 1.09
N LYS A 165 -22.47 9.65 0.55
CA LYS A 165 -23.51 9.21 -0.39
C LYS A 165 -24.89 9.24 0.29
N ASP A 166 -25.01 8.66 1.48
CA ASP A 166 -26.26 8.62 2.24
C ASP A 166 -26.75 10.02 2.63
N GLN A 167 -25.84 10.90 3.07
CA GLN A 167 -26.15 12.30 3.37
C GLN A 167 -26.75 12.99 2.13
N ARG A 168 -26.12 12.81 0.97
CA ARG A 168 -26.59 13.41 -0.29
C ARG A 168 -27.94 12.86 -0.73
N GLU A 169 -28.19 11.57 -0.53
CA GLU A 169 -29.49 10.96 -0.85
C GLU A 169 -30.61 11.54 0.03
N ARG A 170 -30.37 11.72 1.34
CA ARG A 170 -31.34 12.35 2.25
C ARG A 170 -31.62 13.81 1.87
N GLU A 171 -30.58 14.58 1.54
CA GLU A 171 -30.74 15.97 1.08
C GLU A 171 -31.55 16.07 -0.20
N ARG A 172 -31.31 15.16 -1.16
CA ARG A 172 -32.10 15.09 -2.40
C ARG A 172 -33.57 14.77 -2.13
N GLN A 173 -33.86 13.87 -1.18
CA GLN A 173 -35.23 13.53 -0.80
C GLN A 173 -35.92 14.71 -0.09
N ALA A 174 -35.24 15.41 0.81
CA ALA A 174 -35.76 16.59 1.49
C ALA A 174 -36.02 17.77 0.53
N LYS A 175 -35.18 17.95 -0.50
CA LYS A 175 -35.38 18.98 -1.53
C LYS A 175 -36.59 18.67 -2.44
N LYS A 176 -36.87 17.38 -2.72
CA LYS A 176 -38.05 16.95 -3.50
C LYS A 176 -39.37 17.17 -2.77
N SER A 177 -39.42 16.97 -1.45
CA SER A 177 -40.64 17.21 -0.66
C SER A 177 -40.97 18.70 -0.47
N THR A 178 -40.01 19.61 -0.71
CA THR A 178 -40.17 21.06 -0.50
C THR A 178 -40.58 21.82 -1.78
N GLY A 179 -40.81 21.15 -2.91
CA GLY A 179 -41.39 21.76 -4.11
C GLY A 179 -40.53 22.80 -4.85
N CYS A 180 -39.19 22.74 -4.72
CA CYS A 180 -38.29 23.61 -5.49
C CYS A 180 -37.99 23.00 -6.86
N SER A 181 -38.23 23.75 -7.95
CA SER A 181 -38.05 23.31 -9.33
C SER A 181 -36.59 22.93 -9.62
N VAL A 182 -36.43 21.73 -10.16
CA VAL A 182 -35.14 21.13 -10.50
C VAL A 182 -34.61 21.77 -11.77
N SER A 183 -33.55 22.56 -11.67
CA SER A 183 -32.63 22.77 -12.78
C SER A 183 -31.59 21.64 -12.76
N GLU A 184 -31.95 20.52 -13.36
CA GLU A 184 -31.03 19.61 -14.05
C GLU A 184 -30.43 20.43 -15.22
N GLU A 185 -29.15 20.54 -15.56
CA GLU A 185 -28.05 19.59 -15.57
C GLU A 185 -26.71 20.34 -15.73
N VAL A 186 -25.96 20.59 -14.67
CA VAL A 186 -24.48 20.59 -14.69
C VAL A 186 -24.13 20.03 -13.32
N GLY A 187 -23.47 18.87 -13.25
CA GLY A 187 -23.29 18.22 -11.97
C GLY A 187 -22.58 19.18 -11.00
N GLU A 188 -23.06 19.35 -9.76
CA GLU A 188 -22.31 20.14 -8.74
C GLU A 188 -20.88 19.62 -8.49
N PHE A 189 -20.55 18.44 -9.05
CA PHE A 189 -19.19 17.92 -9.13
C PHE A 189 -18.36 18.61 -10.22
N ASP A 190 -18.98 18.98 -11.34
CA ASP A 190 -18.44 19.93 -12.31
C ASP A 190 -18.31 21.32 -11.69
N ASP A 191 -19.10 21.73 -10.70
CA ASP A 191 -18.82 22.99 -9.97
C ASP A 191 -17.54 22.89 -9.14
N LEU A 192 -17.32 21.77 -8.45
CA LEU A 192 -16.06 21.54 -7.73
C LEU A 192 -14.86 21.45 -8.69
N VAL A 193 -15.00 20.69 -9.77
CA VAL A 193 -13.98 20.55 -10.82
C VAL A 193 -13.76 21.87 -11.55
N SER A 194 -14.81 22.65 -11.82
CA SER A 194 -14.76 23.96 -12.45
C SER A 194 -14.15 24.98 -11.51
N ALA A 195 -14.43 24.94 -10.21
CA ALA A 195 -13.80 25.84 -9.24
C ALA A 195 -12.32 25.49 -9.04
N LEU A 196 -11.95 24.21 -9.09
CA LEU A 196 -10.54 23.77 -9.12
C LEU A 196 -9.85 24.19 -10.44
N ARG A 197 -10.52 24.07 -11.59
CA ARG A 197 -10.04 24.54 -12.91
C ARG A 197 -10.03 26.06 -13.04
N SER A 198 -10.92 26.77 -12.35
CA SER A 198 -10.91 28.24 -12.24
C SER A 198 -9.65 28.73 -11.53
N GLY A 199 -9.05 27.87 -10.70
CA GLY A 199 -7.72 28.04 -10.13
C GLY A 199 -6.56 27.89 -11.12
N GLU A 200 -6.79 27.30 -12.31
CA GLU A 200 -5.85 27.20 -13.44
C GLU A 200 -5.67 28.55 -14.17
N VAL A 201 -5.48 29.64 -13.41
CA VAL A 201 -4.68 30.80 -13.86
C VAL A 201 -3.25 30.64 -13.31
N CYS A 202 -2.75 29.41 -13.20
CA CYS A 202 -1.37 29.12 -12.81
C CYS A 202 -0.43 28.97 -14.00
N ASP A 203 -0.93 28.92 -15.24
CA ASP A 203 -0.08 28.67 -16.43
C ASP A 203 0.07 29.86 -17.40
N LYS A 204 -0.58 31.00 -17.11
CA LYS A 204 -0.39 32.21 -17.94
C LYS A 204 0.75 33.10 -17.45
N ASP A 205 1.13 33.03 -16.17
CA ASP A 205 2.27 33.81 -15.64
C ASP A 205 3.64 33.23 -16.03
N SER A 206 3.71 31.95 -16.39
CA SER A 206 4.92 31.32 -16.93
C SER A 206 5.22 31.78 -18.38
N LYS A 207 4.19 32.10 -19.18
CA LYS A 207 4.35 32.64 -20.54
C LYS A 207 4.72 34.12 -20.57
N LEU A 208 4.25 34.94 -19.63
CA LEU A 208 4.70 36.34 -19.51
C LEU A 208 6.16 36.46 -19.04
N LYS A 209 6.64 35.56 -18.16
CA LYS A 209 8.06 35.56 -17.74
C LYS A 209 9.02 35.10 -18.84
N ARG A 210 8.57 34.30 -19.81
CA ARG A 210 9.41 33.85 -20.94
C ARG A 210 9.55 34.92 -22.03
N ASN A 211 8.53 35.75 -22.25
CA ASN A 211 8.62 36.88 -23.20
C ASN A 211 9.41 38.07 -22.63
N ARG A 212 9.36 38.32 -21.32
CA ARG A 212 10.16 39.39 -20.69
C ARG A 212 11.67 39.08 -20.68
N LYS A 213 12.07 37.81 -20.64
CA LYS A 213 13.48 37.40 -20.78
C LYS A 213 14.01 37.48 -22.22
N ARG A 214 13.15 37.39 -23.25
CA ARG A 214 13.56 37.58 -24.65
C ARG A 214 13.71 39.06 -25.04
N SER A 215 12.89 39.96 -24.49
CA SER A 215 13.01 41.40 -24.80
C SER A 215 14.20 42.07 -24.12
N VAL A 216 14.60 41.61 -22.92
CA VAL A 216 15.76 42.18 -22.19
C VAL A 216 17.09 41.79 -22.84
N ASN A 217 17.18 40.62 -23.49
CA ASN A 217 18.40 40.22 -24.20
C ASN A 217 18.57 40.90 -25.59
N GLN A 218 17.53 41.50 -26.17
CA GLN A 218 17.65 42.23 -27.45
C GLN A 218 18.02 43.72 -27.28
N LEU A 219 17.96 44.26 -26.07
CA LEU A 219 18.36 45.64 -25.75
C LEU A 219 19.81 45.74 -25.22
N ALA A 220 20.49 44.62 -25.02
CA ALA A 220 21.88 44.58 -24.51
C ALA A 220 22.94 44.44 -25.63
N ASP A 221 22.55 44.23 -26.89
CA ASP A 221 23.44 44.02 -28.05
C ASP A 221 23.48 45.23 -29.00
N SER A 222 23.16 46.43 -28.51
CA SER A 222 23.28 47.67 -29.29
C SER A 222 23.86 48.79 -28.44
N LYS A 223 25.16 48.67 -28.14
CA LYS A 223 26.09 49.77 -27.87
C LYS A 223 27.52 49.30 -28.07
#